data_AF-A0A4R4K2W2-F1
#
_entry.id   AF-A0A4R4K2W2-F1
#
_cell.length_a   1.000
_cell.length_b   1.000
_cell.length_c   1.000
_cell.angle_alpha   90.00
_cell.angle_beta   90.00
_cell.angle_gamma   90.00
#
_symmetry.space_group_name_H-M   'P 1'
#
loop_
_entity.id
_entity.type
_entity.pdbx_description
1 polymer ?
#
loop_
_entity_poly.entity_id
_entity_poly.type
_entity_poly.pdbx_seq_one_letter_code
_entity_poly.pdbx_strand_id
1 'polypeptide(L)'
;MLSLEEIGQSVRNNLQLIIDSQELPLAVGPITDQDFRILFGGFGDLEWEFGLAEYGNDPDRFEFCVKLVNMAIETVPSGVALCVYGVNDKIFRIHMIENFSKNDKNHPLTGRMVLLTLMSAYLFSVAVEAEGVYIMEPVSELCDYYASFGFTMHECGYIMVSDVNGLQTAFGKFARMV
;
A
#
# COMPACT_ATOMS: atom_id res chain seq x y z
N MET A 1 -0.46 21.93 11.48
CA MET A 1 -0.16 20.49 11.36
C MET A 1 -1.20 19.95 10.38
N LEU A 2 -0.78 19.21 9.36
CA LEU A 2 -1.70 18.65 8.36
C LEU A 2 -2.55 17.56 9.02
N SER A 3 -3.79 17.37 8.58
CA SER A 3 -4.61 16.22 8.97
C SER A 3 -4.08 14.93 8.34
N LEU A 4 -4.46 13.76 8.88
CA LEU A 4 -4.09 12.47 8.27
C LEU A 4 -4.64 12.33 6.84
N GLU A 5 -5.80 12.92 6.56
CA GLU A 5 -6.39 12.97 5.21
C GLU A 5 -5.53 13.80 4.24
N GLU A 6 -5.08 14.99 4.67
CA GLU A 6 -4.19 15.84 3.87
C GLU A 6 -2.83 15.18 3.62
N ILE A 7 -2.29 14.48 4.63
CA ILE A 7 -1.08 13.67 4.50
C ILE A 7 -1.31 12.54 3.51
N GLY A 8 -2.42 11.80 3.64
CA GLY A 8 -2.79 10.73 2.72
C GLY A 8 -2.92 11.20 1.28
N GLN A 9 -3.52 12.37 1.05
CA GLN A 9 -3.58 12.97 -0.28
C GLN A 9 -2.19 13.33 -0.81
N SER A 10 -1.32 13.88 0.04
CA SER A 10 0.06 14.18 -0.33
C SER A 10 0.84 12.91 -0.70
N VAL A 11 0.69 11.83 0.07
CA VAL A 11 1.32 10.54 -0.23
C VAL A 11 0.83 9.99 -1.57
N ARG A 12 -0.47 9.98 -1.82
CA ARG A 12 -1.05 9.55 -3.12
C ARG A 12 -0.50 10.38 -4.29
N ASN A 13 -0.37 11.70 -4.14
CA ASN A 13 0.22 12.55 -5.17
C ASN A 13 1.71 12.22 -5.41
N ASN A 14 2.48 11.96 -4.36
CA ASN A 14 3.89 11.56 -4.49
C ASN A 14 4.03 10.18 -5.18
N LEU A 15 3.15 9.22 -4.89
CA LEU A 15 3.11 7.95 -5.62
C LEU A 15 2.82 8.16 -7.10
N GLN A 16 1.88 9.04 -7.44
CA GLN A 16 1.60 9.37 -8.85
C GLN A 16 2.84 9.94 -9.53
N LEU A 17 3.56 10.87 -8.90
CA LEU A 17 4.81 11.41 -9.45
C LEU A 17 5.87 10.32 -9.68
N ILE A 18 6.00 9.36 -8.77
CA ILE A 18 6.91 8.23 -8.93
C ILE A 18 6.49 7.37 -10.13
N ILE A 19 5.20 7.07 -10.26
CA ILE A 19 4.65 6.28 -11.37
C ILE A 19 4.85 6.98 -12.71
N ASP A 20 4.57 8.28 -12.78
CA ASP A 20 4.75 9.11 -13.98
C ASP A 20 6.22 9.17 -14.38
N SER A 21 7.15 9.26 -13.40
CA SER A 21 8.60 9.26 -13.67
C SER A 21 9.11 7.98 -14.31
N GLN A 22 8.37 6.88 -14.17
CA GLN A 22 8.67 5.57 -14.76
C GLN A 22 7.87 5.32 -16.04
N GLU A 23 7.14 6.33 -16.53
CA GLU A 23 6.27 6.26 -17.71
C GLU A 23 5.24 5.10 -17.64
N LEU A 24 4.83 4.74 -16.43
CA LEU A 24 3.84 3.69 -16.22
C LEU A 24 2.44 4.28 -16.44
N PRO A 25 1.61 3.65 -17.30
CA PRO A 25 0.28 4.16 -17.59
C PRO A 25 -0.69 3.75 -16.47
N LEU A 26 -0.45 4.24 -15.25
CA LEU A 26 -1.21 3.92 -14.05
C LEU A 26 -1.63 5.22 -13.36
N ALA A 27 -2.84 5.22 -12.80
CA ALA A 27 -3.36 6.29 -11.98
C ALA A 27 -3.52 5.81 -10.53
N VAL A 28 -3.15 6.64 -9.56
CA VAL A 28 -3.30 6.41 -8.13
C VAL A 28 -4.30 7.40 -7.54
N GLY A 29 -5.22 6.90 -6.73
CA GLY A 29 -6.20 7.74 -6.06
C GLY A 29 -6.79 7.08 -4.81
N PRO A 30 -7.72 7.76 -4.13
CA PRO A 30 -8.50 7.13 -3.07
C PRO A 30 -9.39 6.02 -3.62
N ILE A 31 -9.83 5.13 -2.74
CA ILE A 31 -10.90 4.17 -3.06
C ILE A 31 -12.20 4.95 -3.23
N THR A 32 -12.84 4.81 -4.39
CA THR A 32 -14.12 5.47 -4.69
C THR A 32 -15.31 4.58 -4.33
N ASP A 33 -16.53 5.13 -4.27
CA ASP A 33 -17.77 4.36 -4.08
C ASP A 33 -17.97 3.25 -5.13
N GLN A 34 -17.44 3.46 -6.33
CA GLN A 34 -17.47 2.45 -7.39
C GLN A 34 -16.49 1.32 -7.11
N ASP A 35 -15.30 1.64 -6.61
CA ASP A 35 -14.30 0.65 -6.21
C ASP A 35 -14.82 -0.18 -5.03
N PHE A 36 -15.42 0.48 -4.04
CA PHE A 36 -16.04 -0.20 -2.90
C PHE A 36 -17.06 -1.26 -3.36
N ARG A 37 -17.93 -0.90 -4.30
CA ARG A 37 -18.92 -1.85 -4.86
C ARG A 37 -18.28 -3.03 -5.59
N ILE A 38 -17.17 -2.81 -6.28
CA ILE A 38 -16.43 -3.88 -6.96
C ILE A 38 -15.77 -4.82 -5.93
N LEU A 39 -15.07 -4.24 -4.94
CA LEU A 39 -14.35 -4.99 -3.91
C LEU A 39 -15.31 -5.81 -3.03
N PHE A 40 -16.42 -5.20 -2.60
CA PHE A 40 -17.47 -5.87 -1.83
C PHE A 40 -18.18 -6.99 -2.63
N GLY A 41 -18.11 -6.94 -3.97
CA GLY A 41 -18.69 -7.95 -4.85
C GLY A 41 -17.88 -9.24 -4.99
N GLY A 42 -16.78 -9.41 -4.25
CA GLY A 42 -15.92 -10.59 -4.31
C GLY A 42 -14.97 -10.60 -5.52
N PHE A 43 -14.55 -9.42 -5.98
CA PHE A 43 -13.63 -9.28 -7.12
C PHE A 43 -12.20 -9.75 -6.84
N GLY A 44 -11.77 -9.65 -5.57
CA GLY A 44 -10.44 -10.04 -5.12
C GLY A 44 -10.35 -11.46 -4.58
N ASP A 45 -9.13 -11.94 -4.43
CA ASP A 45 -8.80 -13.16 -3.71
C ASP A 45 -8.72 -12.94 -2.19
N LEU A 46 -8.49 -11.70 -1.75
CA LEU A 46 -8.61 -11.35 -0.33
C LEU A 46 -10.08 -11.08 0.05
N GLU A 47 -10.40 -11.29 1.32
CA GLU A 47 -11.72 -11.03 1.92
C GLU A 47 -11.96 -9.52 2.08
N TRP A 48 -12.11 -8.80 0.97
CA TRP A 48 -12.27 -7.34 0.95
C TRP A 48 -13.54 -6.86 1.65
N GLU A 49 -14.62 -7.65 1.65
CA GLU A 49 -15.82 -7.33 2.45
C GLU A 49 -15.44 -7.15 3.93
N PHE A 50 -14.69 -8.10 4.49
CA PHE A 50 -14.22 -8.02 5.87
C PHE A 50 -13.24 -6.85 6.07
N GLY A 51 -12.21 -6.75 5.22
CA GLY A 51 -11.19 -5.71 5.37
C GLY A 51 -11.77 -4.28 5.29
N LEU A 52 -12.72 -4.05 4.40
CA LEU A 52 -13.41 -2.75 4.27
C LEU A 52 -14.37 -2.49 5.44
N ALA A 53 -15.06 -3.51 5.95
CA ALA A 53 -15.94 -3.36 7.10
C ALA A 53 -15.15 -3.03 8.38
N GLU A 54 -14.02 -3.71 8.60
CA GLU A 54 -13.19 -3.58 9.79
C GLU A 54 -12.33 -2.32 9.77
N TYR A 55 -11.63 -2.05 8.66
CA TYR A 55 -10.62 -0.99 8.58
C TYR A 55 -11.02 0.18 7.65
N GLY A 56 -11.94 -0.05 6.72
CA GLY A 56 -12.33 0.95 5.72
C GLY A 56 -13.12 2.14 6.27
N ASN A 57 -13.68 2.03 7.48
CA ASN A 57 -14.36 3.14 8.18
C ASN A 57 -13.51 3.76 9.29
N ASP A 58 -12.29 3.26 9.52
CA ASP A 58 -11.40 3.82 10.53
C ASP A 58 -11.06 5.29 10.16
N PRO A 59 -11.13 6.23 11.13
CA PRO A 59 -10.83 7.64 10.87
C PRO A 59 -9.35 7.91 10.59
N ASP A 60 -8.46 7.01 11.03
CA ASP A 60 -7.01 7.10 10.87
C ASP A 60 -6.52 6.20 9.72
N ARG A 61 -7.43 5.72 8.86
CA ARG A 61 -7.09 4.91 7.71
C ARG A 61 -6.28 5.68 6.67
N PHE A 62 -5.45 4.93 5.96
CA PHE A 62 -4.86 5.35 4.70
C PHE A 62 -5.01 4.21 3.70
N GLU A 63 -5.67 4.49 2.60
CA GLU A 63 -5.90 3.55 1.51
C GLU A 63 -5.35 4.12 0.20
N PHE A 64 -5.23 3.30 -0.84
CA PHE A 64 -5.17 3.80 -2.20
C PHE A 64 -5.56 2.72 -3.20
N CYS A 65 -6.04 3.17 -4.34
CA CYS A 65 -6.40 2.37 -5.49
C CYS A 65 -5.50 2.73 -6.66
N VAL A 66 -5.03 1.73 -7.40
CA VAL A 66 -4.25 1.87 -8.62
C VAL A 66 -5.08 1.36 -9.78
N LYS A 67 -5.17 2.14 -10.86
CA LYS A 67 -5.97 1.82 -12.06
C LYS A 67 -5.13 1.97 -13.32
N LEU A 68 -5.37 1.12 -14.31
CA LEU A 68 -4.75 1.26 -15.62
C LEU A 68 -5.28 2.49 -16.36
N VAL A 69 -4.39 3.20 -17.03
CA VAL A 69 -4.71 4.33 -17.91
C VAL A 69 -4.47 3.88 -19.34
N ASN A 70 -5.53 3.81 -20.14
CA ASN A 70 -5.41 3.57 -21.57
C ASN A 70 -5.92 4.81 -22.31
N MET A 71 -6.95 4.69 -23.16
CA MET A 71 -7.64 5.86 -23.72
C MET A 71 -8.39 6.67 -22.64
N ALA A 72 -8.73 6.03 -21.52
CA ALA A 72 -9.28 6.63 -20.32
C ALA A 72 -8.79 5.82 -19.10
N ILE A 73 -9.01 6.35 -17.89
CA ILE A 73 -8.78 5.61 -16.64
C ILE A 73 -9.81 4.48 -16.57
N GLU A 74 -9.36 3.24 -16.38
CA GLU A 74 -10.25 2.10 -16.26
C GLU A 74 -11.14 2.21 -15.01
N THR A 75 -12.34 1.65 -15.08
CA THR A 75 -13.25 1.65 -13.92
C THR A 75 -12.78 0.67 -12.85
N VAL A 76 -12.25 -0.47 -13.28
CA VAL A 76 -11.87 -1.58 -12.41
C VAL A 76 -10.48 -1.32 -11.81
N PRO A 77 -10.31 -1.50 -10.48
CA PRO A 77 -8.99 -1.45 -9.85
C PRO A 77 -8.03 -2.49 -10.43
N SER A 78 -6.79 -2.06 -10.72
CA SER A 78 -5.68 -2.97 -10.98
C SER A 78 -5.05 -3.47 -9.67
N GLY A 79 -5.07 -2.65 -8.62
CA GLY A 79 -4.64 -3.05 -7.28
C GLY A 79 -5.06 -2.05 -6.21
N VAL A 80 -5.15 -2.52 -4.97
CA VAL A 80 -5.62 -1.74 -3.82
C VAL A 80 -4.80 -2.07 -2.58
N ALA A 81 -4.56 -1.06 -1.75
CA ALA A 81 -4.01 -1.23 -0.42
C ALA A 81 -4.88 -0.53 0.63
N LEU A 82 -4.99 -1.14 1.81
CA LEU A 82 -5.72 -0.62 2.96
C LEU A 82 -4.84 -0.70 4.20
N CYS A 83 -4.62 0.46 4.83
CA CYS A 83 -3.76 0.64 5.98
C CYS A 83 -4.47 1.45 7.06
N VAL A 84 -4.01 1.35 8.30
CA VAL A 84 -4.48 2.15 9.44
C VAL A 84 -3.29 2.66 10.24
N TYR A 85 -3.29 3.94 10.57
CA TYR A 85 -2.28 4.53 11.44
C TYR A 85 -2.79 4.61 12.88
N GLY A 86 -2.12 3.94 13.82
CA GLY A 86 -2.46 4.06 15.23
C GLY A 86 -1.89 5.35 15.81
N VAL A 87 -2.72 6.38 16.02
CA VAL A 87 -2.26 7.68 16.54
C VAL A 87 -1.64 7.55 17.95
N ASN A 88 -2.13 6.62 18.76
CA ASN A 88 -1.66 6.41 20.14
C ASN A 88 -0.32 5.69 20.23
N ASP A 89 -0.09 4.68 19.37
CA ASP A 89 1.14 3.86 19.37
C ASP A 89 2.12 4.25 18.26
N LYS A 90 1.72 5.17 17.39
CA LYS A 90 2.48 5.65 16.24
C LYS A 90 2.92 4.54 15.28
N ILE A 91 2.12 3.49 15.16
CA ILE A 91 2.40 2.38 14.24
C ILE A 91 1.52 2.47 13.00
N PHE A 92 2.15 2.44 11.83
CA PHE A 92 1.46 2.34 10.55
C PHE A 92 1.26 0.87 10.17
N ARG A 93 0.00 0.42 10.11
CA ARG A 93 -0.36 -0.98 9.85
C ARG A 93 -0.87 -1.16 8.44
N ILE A 94 -0.26 -2.07 7.70
CA ILE A 94 -0.71 -2.50 6.39
C ILE A 94 -1.56 -3.76 6.58
N HIS A 95 -2.86 -3.66 6.30
CA HIS A 95 -3.82 -4.75 6.51
C HIS A 95 -4.10 -5.53 5.23
N MET A 96 -4.24 -4.84 4.10
CA MET A 96 -4.58 -5.48 2.83
C MET A 96 -3.70 -4.92 1.71
N ILE A 97 -3.19 -5.81 0.87
CA ILE A 97 -2.51 -5.47 -0.38
C ILE A 97 -2.93 -6.47 -1.43
N GLU A 98 -3.54 -6.02 -2.52
CA GLU A 98 -3.86 -6.91 -3.63
C GLU A 98 -3.55 -6.32 -4.99
N ASN A 99 -3.04 -7.17 -5.89
CA ASN A 99 -2.89 -6.91 -7.31
C ASN A 99 -3.89 -7.80 -8.06
N PHE A 100 -4.96 -7.21 -8.56
CA PHE A 100 -6.00 -7.91 -9.33
C PHE A 100 -5.54 -8.32 -10.73
N SER A 101 -4.49 -7.68 -11.24
CA SER A 101 -3.90 -7.98 -12.55
C SER A 101 -2.75 -9.00 -12.48
N LYS A 102 -2.57 -9.73 -11.36
CA LYS A 102 -1.42 -10.63 -11.14
C LYS A 102 -1.23 -11.73 -12.20
N ASN A 103 -2.31 -12.13 -12.87
CA ASN A 103 -2.28 -13.16 -13.91
C ASN A 103 -1.84 -12.61 -15.28
N ASP A 104 -1.89 -11.29 -15.47
CA ASP A 104 -1.38 -10.63 -16.67
C ASP A 104 0.07 -10.16 -16.44
N LYS A 105 1.00 -10.92 -17.00
CA LYS A 105 2.44 -10.64 -16.91
C LYS A 105 2.85 -9.34 -17.60
N ASN A 106 2.04 -8.85 -18.54
CA ASN A 106 2.32 -7.61 -19.27
C ASN A 106 1.66 -6.39 -18.61
N HIS A 107 0.82 -6.61 -17.59
CA HIS A 107 0.16 -5.51 -16.89
C HIS A 107 1.20 -4.65 -16.16
N PRO A 108 1.18 -3.31 -16.31
CA PRO A 108 2.19 -2.42 -15.74
C PRO A 108 2.36 -2.51 -14.21
N LEU A 109 1.29 -2.89 -13.50
CA LEU A 109 1.29 -3.07 -12.04
C LEU A 109 1.93 -4.40 -11.57
N THR A 110 2.12 -5.36 -12.47
CA THR A 110 2.61 -6.71 -12.10
C THR A 110 4.01 -6.61 -11.48
N GLY A 111 4.13 -7.16 -10.26
CA GLY A 111 5.36 -7.08 -9.45
C GLY A 111 5.60 -5.74 -8.74
N ARG A 112 4.68 -4.77 -8.84
CA ARG A 112 4.86 -3.41 -8.29
C ARG A 112 3.94 -3.05 -7.14
N MET A 113 2.79 -3.73 -7.00
CA MET A 113 1.78 -3.35 -6.01
C MET A 113 2.34 -3.29 -4.58
N VAL A 114 3.05 -4.34 -4.14
CA VAL A 114 3.68 -4.35 -2.82
C VAL A 114 4.70 -3.22 -2.66
N LEU A 115 5.55 -3.01 -3.67
CA LEU A 115 6.54 -1.94 -3.65
C LEU A 115 5.89 -0.56 -3.49
N LEU A 116 4.83 -0.28 -4.24
CA LEU A 116 4.06 0.96 -4.12
C LEU A 116 3.47 1.13 -2.72
N THR A 117 2.94 0.06 -2.12
CA THR A 117 2.44 0.10 -0.73
C THR A 117 3.53 0.35 0.29
N LEU A 118 4.72 -0.24 0.13
CA LEU A 118 5.83 0.03 1.04
C LEU A 118 6.36 1.46 0.89
N MET A 119 6.39 1.99 -0.34
CA MET A 119 6.74 3.39 -0.58
C MET A 119 5.73 4.33 0.06
N SER A 120 4.43 4.04 -0.08
CA SER A 120 3.37 4.84 0.55
C SER A 120 3.47 4.79 2.08
N ALA A 121 3.71 3.61 2.65
CA ALA A 121 3.87 3.43 4.08
C ALA A 121 5.06 4.23 4.61
N TYR A 122 6.19 4.22 3.89
CA TYR A 122 7.35 5.04 4.24
C TYR A 122 7.06 6.54 4.19
N LEU A 123 6.50 7.04 3.07
CA LEU A 123 6.18 8.46 2.91
C LEU A 123 5.19 8.94 3.99
N PHE A 124 4.16 8.16 4.26
CA PHE A 124 3.19 8.45 5.31
C PHE A 124 3.86 8.47 6.68
N SER A 125 4.64 7.43 7.00
CA SER A 125 5.33 7.26 8.28
C SER A 125 6.31 8.40 8.58
N VAL A 126 7.02 8.89 7.56
CA VAL A 126 7.89 10.07 7.70
C VAL A 126 7.08 11.32 8.02
N ALA A 127 5.93 11.51 7.36
CA ALA A 127 5.10 12.70 7.56
C ALA A 127 4.43 12.77 8.93
N VAL A 128 4.13 11.62 9.54
CA VAL A 128 3.50 11.53 10.87
C VAL A 128 4.47 11.20 12.01
N GLU A 129 5.77 11.08 11.70
CA GLU A 129 6.81 10.64 12.64
C GLU A 129 6.46 9.31 13.33
N ALA A 130 6.01 8.33 12.52
CA ALA A 130 5.66 6.99 13.01
C ALA A 130 6.89 6.28 13.61
N GLU A 131 6.65 5.44 14.62
CA GLU A 131 7.70 4.64 15.27
C GLU A 131 7.97 3.33 14.52
N GLY A 132 7.00 2.83 13.74
CA GLY A 132 7.18 1.62 12.96
C GLY A 132 6.11 1.37 11.91
N VAL A 133 6.42 0.45 11.01
CA VAL A 133 5.54 -0.04 9.94
C VAL A 133 5.34 -1.53 10.11
N TYR A 134 4.09 -1.96 10.20
CA TYR A 134 3.70 -3.33 10.51
C TYR A 134 2.91 -3.88 9.32
N ILE A 135 3.27 -5.08 8.87
CA ILE A 135 2.49 -5.86 7.91
C ILE A 135 1.71 -6.89 8.72
N MET A 136 0.40 -6.79 8.68
CA MET A 136 -0.50 -7.68 9.38
C MET A 136 -0.73 -8.94 8.57
N GLU A 137 -0.60 -10.11 9.20
CA GLU A 137 -0.88 -11.42 8.62
C GLU A 137 -0.21 -11.64 7.24
N PRO A 138 1.11 -11.44 7.12
CA PRO A 138 1.79 -11.55 5.83
C PRO A 138 1.67 -12.98 5.28
N VAL A 139 1.39 -13.05 3.99
CA VAL A 139 1.44 -14.31 3.24
C VAL A 139 2.88 -14.83 3.25
N SER A 140 3.05 -16.10 3.60
CA SER A 140 4.36 -16.70 3.91
C SER A 140 5.38 -16.56 2.76
N GLU A 141 4.89 -16.63 1.53
CA GLU A 141 5.65 -16.54 0.29
C GLU A 141 6.22 -15.14 0.04
N LEU A 142 5.68 -14.11 0.71
CA LEU A 142 6.15 -12.73 0.61
C LEU A 142 7.05 -12.33 1.79
N CYS A 143 7.21 -13.16 2.82
CA CYS A 143 8.02 -12.84 3.99
C CYS A 143 9.48 -12.51 3.63
N ASP A 144 10.12 -13.30 2.75
CA ASP A 144 11.49 -13.02 2.31
C ASP A 144 11.58 -11.71 1.51
N TYR A 145 10.54 -11.42 0.73
CA TYR A 145 10.44 -10.15 0.01
C TYR A 145 10.35 -8.99 0.99
N TYR A 146 9.48 -9.04 1.99
CA TYR A 146 9.38 -8.03 3.04
C TYR A 146 10.68 -7.89 3.85
N ALA A 147 11.37 -9.00 4.14
CA ALA A 147 12.66 -8.97 4.82
C ALA A 147 13.72 -8.18 4.05
N SER A 148 13.66 -8.18 2.71
CA SER A 148 14.53 -7.33 1.88
C SER A 148 14.32 -5.82 2.09
N PHE A 149 13.16 -5.42 2.63
CA PHE A 149 12.82 -4.05 3.02
C PHE A 149 13.10 -3.73 4.50
N GLY A 150 13.75 -4.63 5.24
CA GLY A 150 14.10 -4.45 6.65
C GLY A 150 13.05 -4.97 7.63
N PHE A 151 12.00 -5.64 7.15
CA PHE A 151 11.02 -6.25 8.03
C PHE A 151 11.56 -7.53 8.70
N THR A 152 11.13 -7.78 9.93
CA THR A 152 11.40 -9.01 10.66
C THR A 152 10.10 -9.55 11.25
N MET A 153 9.99 -10.88 11.40
CA MET A 153 8.81 -11.48 12.01
C MET A 153 8.77 -11.14 13.51
N HIS A 154 7.66 -10.60 13.97
CA HIS A 154 7.38 -10.37 15.38
C HIS A 154 7.20 -11.70 16.13
N GLU A 155 7.40 -11.70 17.45
CA GLU A 155 7.31 -12.91 18.29
C GLU A 155 5.96 -13.63 18.23
N CYS A 156 4.89 -12.91 17.87
CA CYS A 156 3.55 -13.49 17.71
C CYS A 156 3.42 -14.38 16.46
N GLY A 157 4.34 -14.30 15.50
CA GLY A 157 4.41 -15.18 14.34
C GLY A 157 3.48 -14.82 13.17
N TYR A 158 2.68 -13.76 13.27
CA TYR A 158 1.75 -13.32 12.23
C TYR A 158 1.81 -11.81 11.93
N ILE A 159 2.85 -11.12 12.40
CA ILE A 159 3.09 -9.71 12.10
C ILE A 159 4.55 -9.55 11.70
N MET A 160 4.81 -8.87 10.59
CA MET A 160 6.16 -8.43 10.25
C MET A 160 6.34 -6.96 10.55
N VAL A 161 7.45 -6.59 11.20
CA VAL A 161 7.72 -5.25 11.70
C VAL A 161 9.02 -4.68 11.15
N SER A 162 9.02 -3.40 10.81
CA SER A 162 10.21 -2.60 10.52
C SER A 162 10.08 -1.26 11.21
N ASP A 163 11.20 -0.66 11.63
CA ASP A 163 11.24 0.77 11.90
C ASP A 163 11.28 1.56 10.57
N VAL A 164 11.04 2.87 10.65
CA VAL A 164 11.03 3.75 9.46
C VAL A 164 12.42 3.84 8.81
N ASN A 165 13.49 3.74 9.62
CA ASN A 165 14.87 3.77 9.14
C ASN A 165 15.26 2.53 8.33
N GLY A 166 14.70 1.36 8.68
CA GLY A 166 14.88 0.10 7.96
C GLY A 166 14.36 0.20 6.54
N LEU A 167 13.13 0.72 6.38
CA LEU A 167 12.53 1.04 5.09
C LEU A 167 13.36 2.05 4.30
N GLN A 168 13.76 3.17 4.93
CA GLN A 168 14.60 4.18 4.28
C GLN A 168 15.92 3.58 3.77
N THR A 169 16.57 2.74 4.58
CA THR A 169 17.83 2.09 4.22
C THR A 169 17.63 1.13 3.05
N ALA A 170 16.54 0.36 3.04
CA ALA A 170 16.20 -0.52 1.95
C ALA A 170 15.95 0.23 0.64
N PHE A 171 15.11 1.27 0.65
CA PHE A 171 14.88 2.11 -0.53
C PHE A 171 16.15 2.78 -1.04
N GLY A 172 17.02 3.24 -0.12
CA GLY A 172 18.32 3.80 -0.47
C GLY A 172 19.26 2.80 -1.15
N LYS A 173 19.13 1.50 -0.88
CA LYS A 173 19.87 0.44 -1.60
C LYS A 173 19.31 0.26 -3.01
N PHE A 174 17.98 0.19 -3.15
CA PHE A 174 17.32 0.04 -4.46
C PHE A 174 17.64 1.20 -5.40
N ALA A 175 17.60 2.45 -4.92
CA ALA A 175 17.93 3.62 -5.71
C ALA A 175 19.38 3.65 -6.23
N ARG A 176 20.29 2.85 -5.67
CA ARG A 176 21.70 2.73 -6.12
C ARG A 176 21.92 1.57 -7.09
N MET A 177 20.92 0.70 -7.27
CA MET A 177 20.98 -0.47 -8.15
C MET A 177 20.35 -0.22 -9.52
N VAL A 178 19.68 0.92 -9.69
CA VAL A 178 19.08 1.41 -10.96
C VAL A 178 19.94 2.57 -11.47
#